data_AF-A0A2V7FYL9-F1
#
_entry.id   AF-A0A2V7FYL9-F1
#
_cell.length_a   1.000
_cell.length_b   1.000
_cell.length_c   1.000
_cell.angle_alpha   90.00
_cell.angle_beta   90.00
_cell.angle_gamma   90.00
#
_symmetry.space_group_name_H-M   'P 1'
#
loop_
_entity.id
_entity.type
_entity.pdbx_description
1 polymer ?
#
loop_
_entity_poly.entity_id
_entity_poly.type
_entity_poly.pdbx_seq_one_letter_code
_entity_poly.pdbx_strand_id
1 'polypeptide(L)'
;MTRGSLTILQLTHQGGPAGSTQSIFDLGQHLARRGHRVLVGCRADVLLARLARDAGLPVVPLSFLPRGVLARALEDLLARERVDVVNSHATLDRRALTWMRWRGRLPQAFVVTRRTMPRTSPVELLPVGLTADRTIAVSEAVARALRRRLHPGARLRVVPNGIALERVDAPPPPADLAAARAALGDPGGRPVVAMVSRLKDQHVVLQALPLIQRGVVVACVGTEPDGRLGALAQALPDRHRVVFVPL
;
A
#
# COMPACT_ATOMS: atom_id res chain seq x y z
N MET A 1 -22.03 17.01 -13.39
CA MET A 1 -22.00 17.72 -12.08
C MET A 1 -20.55 17.86 -11.64
N THR A 2 -19.92 18.99 -11.95
CA THR A 2 -18.60 19.36 -11.40
C THR A 2 -18.79 19.67 -9.92
N ARG A 3 -18.67 18.64 -9.07
CA ARG A 3 -18.61 18.87 -7.63
C ARG A 3 -17.36 19.72 -7.36
N GLY A 4 -17.51 20.76 -6.55
CA GLY A 4 -16.44 21.70 -6.21
C GLY A 4 -15.21 21.01 -5.61
N SER A 5 -14.14 21.79 -5.43
CA SER A 5 -12.94 21.32 -4.72
C SER A 5 -13.33 20.78 -3.34
N LEU A 6 -12.70 19.67 -2.94
CA LEU A 6 -12.92 19.00 -1.65
C LEU A 6 -11.61 18.99 -0.89
N THR A 7 -11.69 19.09 0.43
CA THR A 7 -10.57 18.81 1.34
C THR A 7 -10.62 17.35 1.76
N ILE A 8 -9.59 16.59 1.39
CA ILE A 8 -9.54 15.13 1.54
C ILE A 8 -8.36 14.76 2.44
N LEU A 9 -8.63 14.03 3.53
CA LEU A 9 -7.60 13.46 4.40
C LEU A 9 -7.37 11.99 4.05
N GLN A 10 -6.19 11.64 3.52
CA GLN A 10 -5.72 10.26 3.42
C GLN A 10 -5.03 9.89 4.74
N LEU A 11 -5.60 8.97 5.51
CA LEU A 11 -5.15 8.65 6.87
C LEU A 11 -4.64 7.20 6.97
N THR A 12 -3.40 7.03 7.44
CA THR A 12 -2.82 5.70 7.61
C THR A 12 -1.78 5.66 8.71
N HIS A 13 -1.91 4.68 9.61
CA HIS A 13 -0.83 4.39 10.57
C HIS A 13 0.36 3.66 9.92
N GLN A 14 0.14 3.06 8.76
CA GLN A 14 1.18 2.39 7.97
C GLN A 14 1.66 3.31 6.86
N GLY A 15 2.97 3.46 6.70
CA GLY A 15 3.52 4.27 5.59
C GLY A 15 4.95 3.90 5.18
N GLY A 16 5.44 2.73 5.62
CA GLY A 16 6.77 2.23 5.25
C GLY A 16 6.84 1.70 3.81
N PRO A 17 7.96 1.08 3.40
CA PRO A 17 8.15 0.54 2.05
C PRO A 17 7.14 -0.57 1.71
N ALA A 18 6.09 -0.23 0.95
CA ALA A 18 5.05 -1.16 0.52
C ALA A 18 4.24 -0.59 -0.64
N GLY A 19 3.65 -1.48 -1.46
CA GLY A 19 2.75 -1.06 -2.55
C GLY A 19 1.53 -0.27 -2.07
N SER A 20 1.08 -0.47 -0.83
CA SER A 20 0.02 0.35 -0.22
C SER A 20 0.43 1.80 -0.04
N THR A 21 1.67 2.06 0.35
CA THR A 21 2.23 3.42 0.51
C THR A 21 2.24 4.14 -0.82
N GLN A 22 2.78 3.50 -1.86
CA GLN A 22 2.79 4.06 -3.21
C GLN A 22 1.37 4.33 -3.72
N SER A 23 0.43 3.41 -3.51
CA SER A 23 -0.97 3.58 -3.94
C SER A 23 -1.68 4.74 -3.23
N ILE A 24 -1.37 4.99 -1.95
CA ILE A 24 -1.95 6.12 -1.19
C ILE A 24 -1.37 7.43 -1.70
N PHE A 25 -0.07 7.48 -1.91
CA PHE A 25 0.64 8.63 -2.45
C PHE A 25 0.16 8.99 -3.86
N ASP A 26 0.13 8.01 -4.78
CA ASP A 26 -0.32 8.22 -6.16
C ASP A 26 -1.77 8.68 -6.20
N LEU A 27 -2.65 8.10 -5.39
CA LEU A 27 -4.04 8.55 -5.25
C LEU A 27 -4.11 10.01 -4.78
N GLY A 28 -3.32 10.36 -3.75
CA GLY A 28 -3.28 11.72 -3.22
C GLY A 28 -2.83 12.74 -4.27
N GLN A 29 -1.74 12.45 -4.98
CA GLN A 29 -1.26 13.31 -6.07
C GLN A 29 -2.30 13.48 -7.18
N HIS A 30 -2.95 12.41 -7.61
CA HIS A 30 -3.94 12.47 -8.68
C HIS A 30 -5.23 13.19 -8.29
N LEU A 31 -5.59 13.18 -7.01
CA LEU A 31 -6.70 13.99 -6.47
C LEU A 31 -6.29 15.46 -6.40
N ALA A 32 -5.06 15.76 -5.97
CA ALA A 32 -4.53 17.12 -5.96
C ALA A 32 -4.48 17.74 -7.36
N ARG A 33 -3.98 16.99 -8.36
CA ARG A 33 -3.99 17.41 -9.78
C ARG A 33 -5.39 17.65 -10.34
N ARG A 34 -6.42 17.03 -9.76
CA ARG A 34 -7.84 17.26 -10.11
C ARG A 34 -8.45 18.46 -9.39
N GLY A 35 -7.66 19.23 -8.65
CA GLY A 35 -8.08 20.46 -7.98
C GLY A 35 -8.61 20.26 -6.57
N HIS A 36 -8.50 19.06 -5.97
CA HIS A 36 -8.83 18.83 -4.56
C HIS A 36 -7.68 19.22 -3.65
N ARG A 37 -7.98 19.65 -2.42
CA ARG A 37 -6.97 19.84 -1.38
C ARG A 37 -6.74 18.51 -0.66
N VAL A 38 -5.52 17.97 -0.72
CA VAL A 38 -5.22 16.66 -0.13
C VAL A 38 -4.26 16.79 1.05
N LEU A 39 -4.65 16.26 2.20
CA LEU A 39 -3.86 16.15 3.42
C LEU A 39 -3.44 14.69 3.62
N VAL A 40 -2.21 14.46 4.05
CA VAL A 40 -1.69 13.12 4.36
C VAL A 40 -1.45 12.99 5.86
N GLY A 41 -2.35 12.29 6.55
CA GLY A 41 -2.24 11.97 7.97
C GLY A 41 -1.45 10.67 8.18
N CYS A 42 -0.21 10.76 8.64
CA CYS A 42 0.64 9.61 8.93
C CYS A 42 1.71 9.96 9.97
N ARG A 43 2.58 9.01 10.33
CA ARG A 43 3.73 9.34 11.19
C ARG A 43 4.74 10.20 10.41
N ALA A 44 5.52 11.02 11.10
CA ALA A 44 6.47 11.92 10.42
C ALA A 44 7.68 11.19 9.79
N ASP A 45 8.01 10.00 10.30
CA ASP A 45 9.23 9.24 10.05
C ASP A 45 9.06 8.12 9.02
N VAL A 46 7.90 8.00 8.38
CA VAL A 46 7.63 6.96 7.40
C VAL A 46 7.83 7.44 5.97
N LEU A 47 8.12 6.52 5.05
CA LEU A 47 8.32 6.80 3.62
C LEU A 47 7.18 7.62 3.02
N LEU A 48 5.92 7.34 3.38
CA LEU A 48 4.76 8.10 2.91
C LEU A 48 4.88 9.60 3.20
N ALA A 49 5.35 9.98 4.39
CA ALA A 49 5.51 11.38 4.77
C ALA A 49 6.59 12.07 3.93
N ARG A 50 7.70 11.37 3.65
CA ARG A 50 8.74 11.88 2.76
C ARG A 50 8.21 12.09 1.34
N LEU A 51 7.62 11.06 0.73
CA LEU A 51 7.06 11.15 -0.62
C LEU A 51 6.04 12.28 -0.75
N ALA A 52 5.14 12.41 0.23
CA ALA A 52 4.14 13.48 0.24
C ALA A 52 4.78 14.87 0.30
N ARG A 53 5.77 15.10 1.18
CA ARG A 53 6.48 16.39 1.27
C ARG A 53 7.23 16.72 -0.02
N ASP A 54 7.95 15.75 -0.57
CA ASP A 54 8.73 15.91 -1.81
C ASP A 54 7.82 16.30 -3.00
N ALA A 55 6.55 15.87 -2.98
CA ALA A 55 5.54 16.22 -3.97
C ALA A 55 4.67 17.44 -3.59
N GLY A 56 5.00 18.16 -2.52
CA GLY A 56 4.25 19.34 -2.07
C GLY A 56 2.87 19.05 -1.47
N LEU A 57 2.58 17.80 -1.09
CA LEU A 57 1.35 17.45 -0.37
C LEU A 57 1.50 17.74 1.13
N PRO A 58 0.58 18.51 1.75
CA PRO A 58 0.59 18.75 3.18
C PRO A 58 0.57 17.46 4.01
N VAL A 59 1.59 17.27 4.86
CA VAL A 59 1.68 16.14 5.78
C VAL A 59 1.30 16.60 7.18
N VAL A 60 0.40 15.85 7.82
CA VAL A 60 0.01 16.05 9.21
C VAL A 60 0.54 14.88 10.05
N PRO A 61 1.59 15.10 10.85
CA PRO A 61 2.10 14.10 11.78
C PRO A 61 1.03 13.71 12.80
N LEU A 62 0.78 12.42 12.96
CA LEU A 62 -0.17 11.90 13.94
C LEU A 62 0.44 10.75 14.75
N SER A 63 0.15 10.74 16.05
CA SER A 63 0.33 9.55 16.88
C SER A 63 -0.93 8.70 16.82
N PHE A 64 -0.79 7.44 16.44
CA PHE A 64 -1.92 6.52 16.27
C PHE A 64 -2.31 5.77 17.55
N LEU A 65 -1.47 5.87 18.58
CA LEU A 65 -1.72 5.30 19.89
C LEU A 65 -1.39 6.34 20.98
N PRO A 66 -2.18 6.38 22.06
CA PRO A 66 -3.44 5.66 22.27
C PRO A 66 -4.60 6.23 21.43
N ARG A 67 -5.68 5.44 21.23
CA ARG A 67 -6.83 5.80 20.36
C ARG A 67 -7.50 7.13 20.74
N GLY A 68 -7.58 7.45 22.03
CA GLY A 68 -8.21 8.70 22.50
C GLY A 68 -7.42 9.94 22.10
N VAL A 69 -6.09 9.86 22.12
CA VAL A 69 -5.19 10.94 21.66
C VAL A 69 -5.35 11.13 20.15
N LEU A 70 -5.34 10.04 19.38
CA LEU A 70 -5.60 10.10 17.94
C LEU A 70 -6.97 10.72 17.64
N ALA A 71 -8.02 10.33 18.36
CA ALA A 71 -9.37 10.86 18.10
C ALA A 71 -9.47 12.38 18.36
N ARG A 72 -8.89 12.87 19.46
CA ARG A 72 -8.82 14.33 19.74
C ARG A 72 -8.04 15.07 18.66
N ALA A 73 -6.84 14.58 18.31
CA ALA A 73 -6.02 15.17 17.27
C ALA A 73 -6.73 15.18 15.90
N LEU A 74 -7.49 14.12 15.59
CA LEU A 74 -8.30 14.07 14.37
C LEU A 74 -9.44 15.08 14.41
N GLU A 75 -10.14 15.26 15.53
CA GLU A 75 -11.21 16.26 15.62
C GLU A 75 -10.69 17.68 15.38
N ASP A 76 -9.61 18.05 16.06
CA ASP A 76 -8.96 19.35 15.89
C ASP A 76 -8.50 19.55 14.45
N LEU A 77 -7.94 18.51 13.83
CA LEU A 77 -7.51 18.51 12.44
C LEU A 77 -8.69 18.68 11.47
N LEU A 78 -9.73 17.88 11.63
CA LEU A 78 -10.90 17.88 10.75
C LEU A 78 -11.60 19.25 10.78
N ALA A 79 -11.70 19.86 11.96
CA ALA A 79 -12.26 21.20 12.13
C ALA A 79 -11.36 22.30 11.55
N ARG A 80 -10.06 22.31 11.93
CA ARG A 80 -9.10 23.35 11.49
C ARG A 80 -8.93 23.36 9.97
N GLU A 81 -8.78 22.19 9.36
CA GLU A 81 -8.52 22.09 7.93
C GLU A 81 -9.80 22.06 7.09
N ARG A 82 -10.98 22.03 7.73
CA ARG A 82 -12.30 21.90 7.09
C ARG A 82 -12.33 20.68 6.15
N VAL A 83 -11.95 19.53 6.68
CA VAL A 83 -11.95 18.27 5.91
C VAL A 83 -13.39 17.91 5.54
N ASP A 84 -13.61 17.55 4.28
CA ASP A 84 -14.90 17.06 3.77
C ASP A 84 -14.97 15.54 3.78
N VAL A 85 -13.85 14.89 3.42
CA VAL A 85 -13.73 13.45 3.26
C VAL A 85 -12.50 12.92 4.00
N VAL A 86 -12.69 11.91 4.85
CA VAL A 86 -11.58 11.15 5.44
C VAL A 86 -11.55 9.74 4.86
N ASN A 87 -10.41 9.33 4.32
CA ASN A 87 -10.16 7.99 3.80
C ASN A 87 -9.16 7.26 4.68
N SER A 88 -9.61 6.19 5.32
CA SER A 88 -8.76 5.33 6.16
C SER A 88 -8.20 4.16 5.37
N HIS A 89 -6.93 3.84 5.59
CA HIS A 89 -6.22 2.81 4.81
C HIS A 89 -5.73 1.63 5.65
N ALA A 90 -5.63 1.78 6.96
CA ALA A 90 -5.07 0.78 7.85
C ALA A 90 -5.93 0.61 9.13
N THR A 91 -5.50 -0.27 10.04
CA THR A 91 -6.39 -0.75 11.12
C THR A 91 -6.58 0.25 12.25
N LEU A 92 -5.53 0.93 12.71
CA LEU A 92 -5.62 1.84 13.86
C LEU A 92 -6.43 3.09 13.53
N ASP A 93 -6.16 3.71 12.39
CA ASP A 93 -6.90 4.83 11.83
C ASP A 93 -8.39 4.50 11.63
N ARG A 94 -8.70 3.37 11.00
CA ARG A 94 -10.08 2.90 10.82
C ARG A 94 -10.81 2.67 12.14
N ARG A 95 -10.14 2.07 13.14
CA ARG A 95 -10.73 1.84 14.47
C ARG A 95 -11.03 3.16 15.19
N ALA A 96 -10.15 4.16 15.07
CA ALA A 96 -10.38 5.48 15.66
C ALA A 96 -11.56 6.20 15.00
N LEU A 97 -11.62 6.23 13.66
CA LEU A 97 -12.71 6.88 12.93
C LEU A 97 -14.07 6.19 13.12
N THR A 98 -14.07 4.85 13.18
CA THR A 98 -15.27 4.06 13.52
C THR A 98 -15.81 4.46 14.89
N TRP A 99 -14.91 4.56 15.88
CA TRP A 99 -15.28 4.98 17.24
C TRP A 99 -15.77 6.44 17.28
N MET A 100 -15.13 7.36 16.56
CA MET A 100 -15.59 8.75 16.44
C MET A 100 -16.99 8.84 15.81
N ARG A 101 -17.25 8.08 14.73
CA ARG A 101 -18.57 8.03 14.09
C ARG A 101 -19.65 7.52 15.05
N TRP A 102 -19.36 6.45 15.79
CA TRP A 102 -20.29 5.93 16.82
C TRP A 102 -20.58 6.93 17.93
N ARG A 103 -19.63 7.79 18.28
CA ARG A 103 -19.86 8.85 19.26
C ARG A 103 -20.45 10.13 18.67
N GLY A 104 -20.87 10.13 17.40
CA GLY A 104 -21.40 11.32 16.72
C GLY A 104 -20.36 12.43 16.49
N ARG A 105 -19.06 12.11 16.60
CA ARG A 105 -17.93 13.07 16.54
C ARG A 105 -17.20 13.10 15.21
N LEU A 106 -17.72 12.40 14.20
CA LEU A 106 -17.22 12.42 12.84
C LEU A 106 -18.40 12.76 11.92
N PRO A 107 -18.66 14.04 11.60
CA PRO A 107 -19.71 14.42 10.65
C PRO A 107 -19.28 14.27 9.18
N GLN A 108 -17.98 14.34 8.87
CA GLN A 108 -17.41 14.26 7.52
C GLN A 108 -17.74 12.94 6.81
N ALA A 109 -17.64 12.89 5.48
CA ALA A 109 -17.77 11.63 4.75
C ALA A 109 -16.62 10.67 5.11
N PHE A 110 -16.96 9.45 5.53
CA PHE A 110 -16.01 8.45 5.99
C PHE A 110 -15.88 7.32 4.97
N VAL A 111 -14.70 7.25 4.35
CA VAL A 111 -14.31 6.20 3.41
C VAL A 111 -13.29 5.27 4.06
N VAL A 112 -13.43 3.97 3.78
CA VAL A 112 -12.49 2.94 4.19
C VAL A 112 -11.95 2.25 2.95
N THR A 113 -10.65 2.31 2.69
CA THR A 113 -10.04 1.59 1.57
C THR A 113 -9.27 0.36 2.04
N ARG A 114 -9.72 -0.83 1.64
CA ARG A 114 -9.21 -2.15 2.02
C ARG A 114 -8.24 -2.69 0.97
N ARG A 115 -6.95 -2.70 1.32
CA ARG A 115 -5.84 -3.18 0.47
C ARG A 115 -5.35 -4.59 0.80
N THR A 116 -5.67 -5.09 1.98
CA THR A 116 -5.22 -6.39 2.45
C THR A 116 -6.40 -7.31 2.71
N MET A 117 -6.15 -8.60 2.60
CA MET A 117 -7.14 -9.61 2.95
C MET A 117 -7.59 -9.41 4.41
N PRO A 118 -8.91 -9.37 4.68
CA PRO A 118 -9.41 -9.25 6.04
C PRO A 118 -8.98 -10.47 6.86
N ARG A 119 -8.07 -10.28 7.81
CA ARG A 119 -7.70 -11.30 8.82
C ARG A 119 -8.52 -11.17 10.11
N THR A 120 -9.12 -10.01 10.36
CA THR A 120 -9.93 -9.70 11.55
C THR A 120 -11.28 -10.41 11.52
N SER A 121 -11.80 -10.77 12.68
CA SER A 121 -13.10 -11.45 12.83
C SER A 121 -14.26 -10.62 12.24
N PRO A 122 -15.38 -11.25 11.83
CA PRO A 122 -16.59 -10.54 11.40
C PRO A 122 -17.08 -9.51 12.42
N VAL A 123 -16.99 -9.82 13.72
CA VAL A 123 -17.40 -8.94 14.82
C VAL A 123 -16.66 -7.61 14.81
N GLU A 124 -15.38 -7.59 14.44
CA GLU A 124 -14.62 -6.34 14.29
C GLU A 124 -14.89 -5.61 12.97
N LEU A 125 -15.33 -6.33 11.94
CA LEU A 125 -15.54 -5.80 10.60
C LEU A 125 -16.91 -5.15 10.42
N LEU A 126 -17.94 -5.70 11.07
CA LEU A 126 -19.31 -5.19 11.01
C LEU A 126 -19.41 -3.71 11.46
N PRO A 127 -18.88 -3.31 12.63
CA PRO A 127 -18.84 -1.90 13.06
C PRO A 127 -18.30 -0.94 12.00
N VAL A 128 -17.19 -1.32 11.36
CA VAL A 128 -16.54 -0.55 10.31
C VAL A 128 -17.47 -0.41 9.11
N GLY A 129 -18.07 -1.52 8.66
CA GLY A 129 -18.96 -1.52 7.50
C GLY A 129 -20.25 -0.75 7.71
N LEU A 130 -20.75 -0.70 8.94
CA LEU A 130 -21.96 0.03 9.32
C LEU A 130 -21.71 1.52 9.53
N THR A 131 -20.47 1.94 9.81
CA THR A 131 -20.10 3.34 10.08
C THR A 131 -19.50 4.05 8.88
N ALA A 132 -18.80 3.34 8.01
CA ALA A 132 -18.28 3.90 6.77
C ALA A 132 -19.44 4.21 5.81
N ASP A 133 -19.38 5.39 5.19
CA ASP A 133 -20.30 5.77 4.12
C ASP A 133 -19.98 4.94 2.85
N ARG A 134 -18.69 4.68 2.62
CA ARG A 134 -18.21 3.78 1.58
C ARG A 134 -17.02 2.94 2.04
N THR A 135 -17.04 1.67 1.67
CA THR A 135 -15.86 0.80 1.72
C THR A 135 -15.39 0.52 0.30
N ILE A 136 -14.14 0.85 0.01
CA ILE A 136 -13.46 0.54 -1.24
C ILE A 136 -12.65 -0.74 -1.03
N ALA A 137 -12.86 -1.77 -1.85
CA ALA A 137 -11.99 -2.92 -1.96
C ALA A 137 -11.12 -2.78 -3.21
N VAL A 138 -9.82 -3.03 -3.09
CA VAL A 138 -8.90 -2.87 -4.24
C VAL A 138 -8.95 -4.00 -5.25
N SER A 139 -9.75 -5.04 -5.00
CA SER A 139 -9.97 -6.14 -5.91
C SER A 139 -11.25 -6.90 -5.57
N GLU A 140 -11.75 -7.68 -6.54
CA GLU A 140 -12.86 -8.60 -6.30
C GLU A 140 -12.54 -9.65 -5.24
N ALA A 141 -11.28 -10.11 -5.16
CA ALA A 141 -10.87 -11.06 -4.13
C ALA A 141 -11.04 -10.47 -2.71
N VAL A 142 -10.64 -9.22 -2.50
CA VAL A 142 -10.85 -8.52 -1.22
C VAL A 142 -12.33 -8.29 -0.96
N ALA A 143 -13.11 -7.89 -1.97
CA ALA A 143 -14.55 -7.68 -1.82
C ALA A 143 -15.28 -8.98 -1.44
N ARG A 144 -15.00 -10.10 -2.11
CA ARG A 144 -15.53 -11.42 -1.76
C ARG A 144 -15.14 -11.84 -0.36
N ALA A 145 -13.90 -11.59 0.06
CA ALA A 145 -13.44 -11.90 1.41
C ALA A 145 -14.17 -11.07 2.49
N LEU A 146 -14.49 -9.80 2.20
CA LEU A 146 -15.28 -8.94 3.09
C LEU A 146 -16.74 -9.39 3.16
N ARG A 147 -17.37 -9.68 2.03
CA ARG A 147 -18.76 -10.20 1.99
C ARG A 147 -18.91 -11.51 2.75
N ARG A 148 -17.96 -12.43 2.61
CA ARG A 148 -17.92 -13.69 3.39
C ARG A 148 -17.81 -13.47 4.90
N ARG A 149 -17.35 -12.29 5.33
CA ARG A 149 -17.29 -11.88 6.75
C ARG A 149 -18.41 -10.89 7.11
N LEU A 150 -19.54 -10.99 6.42
CA LEU A 150 -20.78 -10.23 6.67
C LEU A 150 -20.64 -8.71 6.46
N HIS A 151 -19.63 -8.24 5.73
CA HIS A 151 -19.49 -6.80 5.45
C HIS A 151 -20.66 -6.28 4.58
N PRO A 152 -21.32 -5.15 4.92
CA PRO A 152 -22.48 -4.64 4.19
C PRO A 152 -22.19 -4.37 2.70
N GLY A 153 -22.86 -5.14 1.82
CA GLY A 153 -22.63 -5.11 0.38
C GLY A 153 -22.97 -3.77 -0.29
N ALA A 154 -24.07 -3.11 0.12
CA ALA A 154 -24.55 -1.86 -0.49
C ALA A 154 -23.54 -0.69 -0.38
N ARG A 155 -22.62 -0.78 0.58
CA ARG A 155 -21.59 0.23 0.86
C ARG A 155 -20.22 -0.16 0.31
N LEU A 156 -20.08 -1.39 -0.19
CA LEU A 156 -18.84 -1.94 -0.72
C LEU A 156 -18.74 -1.70 -2.23
N ARG A 157 -17.65 -1.08 -2.67
CA ARG A 157 -17.31 -0.88 -4.09
C ARG A 157 -15.93 -1.43 -4.39
N VAL A 158 -15.77 -2.04 -5.55
CA VAL A 158 -14.45 -2.48 -6.04
C VAL A 158 -13.87 -1.35 -6.88
N VAL A 159 -12.70 -0.87 -6.49
CA VAL A 159 -11.91 0.10 -7.25
C VAL A 159 -10.47 -0.40 -7.26
N PRO A 160 -9.99 -0.97 -8.38
CA PRO A 160 -8.61 -1.42 -8.51
C PRO A 160 -7.62 -0.29 -8.23
N ASN A 161 -6.47 -0.62 -7.64
CA ASN A 161 -5.38 0.34 -7.57
C ASN A 161 -4.87 0.64 -8.98
N GLY A 162 -4.71 1.92 -9.29
CA GLY A 162 -3.98 2.35 -10.48
C GLY A 162 -2.47 2.29 -10.27
N ILE A 163 -1.75 2.43 -11.37
CA ILE A 163 -0.30 2.68 -11.41
C ILE A 163 -0.08 4.01 -12.13
N ALA A 164 0.86 4.82 -11.66
CA ALA A 164 1.27 6.03 -12.38
C ALA A 164 2.03 5.62 -13.64
N LEU A 165 1.36 5.66 -14.80
CA LEU A 165 1.91 5.20 -16.07
C LEU A 165 3.11 6.05 -16.48
N GLU A 166 3.09 7.34 -16.20
CA GLU A 166 4.19 8.25 -16.52
C GLU A 166 5.49 7.82 -15.84
N ARG A 167 5.39 7.21 -14.64
CA ARG A 167 6.56 6.66 -13.93
C ARG A 167 7.04 5.33 -14.51
N VAL A 168 6.14 4.52 -15.06
CA VAL A 168 6.46 3.20 -15.62
C VAL A 168 7.02 3.33 -17.03
N ASP A 169 6.47 4.26 -17.81
CA ASP A 169 6.85 4.50 -19.20
C ASP A 169 8.11 5.37 -19.31
N ALA A 170 8.45 6.13 -18.26
CA ALA A 170 9.68 6.90 -18.23
C ALA A 170 10.92 5.97 -18.27
N PRO A 171 11.91 6.27 -19.13
CA PRO A 171 13.15 5.52 -19.15
C PRO A 171 13.85 5.64 -17.79
N PRO A 172 14.34 4.53 -17.21
CA PRO A 172 15.05 4.58 -15.95
C PRO A 172 16.34 5.42 -16.09
N PRO A 173 16.70 6.20 -15.06
CA PRO A 173 17.93 6.98 -15.07
C PRO A 173 19.17 6.12 -15.38
N PRO A 174 20.16 6.62 -16.15
CA PRO A 174 21.37 5.85 -16.47
C PRO A 174 22.12 5.34 -15.23
N ALA A 175 22.13 6.12 -14.14
CA ALA A 175 22.74 5.72 -12.88
C ALA A 175 22.02 4.52 -12.24
N ASP A 176 20.68 4.51 -12.26
CA ASP A 176 19.86 3.41 -11.73
C ASP A 176 20.04 2.14 -12.57
N LEU A 177 20.13 2.29 -13.90
CA LEU A 177 20.46 1.17 -14.79
C LEU A 177 21.85 0.61 -14.53
N ALA A 178 22.85 1.46 -14.29
CA ALA A 178 24.20 1.03 -13.94
C ALA A 178 24.21 0.28 -12.59
N ALA A 179 23.53 0.80 -11.57
CA ALA A 179 23.40 0.15 -10.27
C ALA A 179 22.68 -1.21 -10.39
N ALA A 180 21.60 -1.29 -11.16
CA ALA A 180 20.87 -2.54 -11.41
C ALA A 180 21.75 -3.58 -12.14
N ARG A 181 22.54 -3.16 -13.14
CA ARG A 181 23.50 -4.04 -13.83
C ARG A 181 24.60 -4.53 -12.89
N ALA A 182 25.15 -3.65 -12.06
CA ALA A 182 26.16 -4.01 -11.06
C ALA A 182 25.61 -5.02 -10.05
N ALA A 183 24.39 -4.80 -9.54
CA ALA A 183 23.73 -5.71 -8.61
C ALA A 183 23.41 -7.08 -9.24
N LEU A 184 23.00 -7.10 -10.51
CA LEU A 184 22.66 -8.33 -11.23
C LEU A 184 23.89 -9.16 -11.64
N GLY A 185 25.02 -8.48 -11.88
CA GLY A 185 26.20 -9.05 -12.52
C GLY A 185 25.95 -9.44 -13.99
N ASP A 186 26.92 -10.11 -14.62
CA ASP A 186 26.79 -10.55 -16.02
C ASP A 186 25.79 -11.70 -16.14
N PRO A 187 24.64 -11.56 -16.83
CA PRO A 187 23.71 -12.66 -17.02
C PRO A 187 24.23 -13.75 -17.97
N GLY A 188 25.32 -13.52 -18.72
CA GLY A 188 25.89 -14.49 -19.66
C GLY A 188 24.89 -14.85 -20.78
N GLY A 189 24.15 -13.85 -21.28
CA GLY A 189 23.11 -14.03 -22.31
C GLY A 189 21.84 -14.74 -21.82
N ARG A 190 21.76 -15.15 -20.55
CA ARG A 190 20.56 -15.79 -19.99
C ARG A 190 19.45 -14.76 -19.77
N PRO A 191 18.18 -15.14 -20.02
CA PRO A 191 17.04 -14.31 -19.64
C PRO A 191 17.00 -14.07 -18.12
N VAL A 192 16.57 -12.88 -17.74
CA VAL A 192 16.46 -12.44 -16.35
C VAL A 192 15.00 -12.48 -15.91
N VAL A 193 14.72 -13.15 -14.80
CA VAL A 193 13.42 -13.20 -14.15
C VAL A 193 13.52 -12.39 -12.85
N ALA A 194 12.87 -11.23 -12.82
CA ALA A 194 12.89 -10.36 -11.64
C ALA A 194 11.69 -10.61 -10.72
N MET A 195 11.97 -10.84 -9.45
CA MET A 195 10.98 -10.96 -8.38
C MET A 195 11.10 -9.77 -7.44
N VAL A 196 10.25 -8.76 -7.63
CA VAL A 196 10.29 -7.53 -6.83
C VAL A 196 9.30 -7.61 -5.67
N SER A 197 9.78 -8.01 -4.50
CA SER A 197 8.99 -8.05 -3.28
C SER A 197 9.85 -8.21 -2.03
N ARG A 198 9.27 -7.89 -0.87
CA ARG A 198 9.72 -8.44 0.42
C ARG A 198 9.61 -9.97 0.42
N LEU A 199 10.07 -10.61 1.48
CA LEU A 199 9.89 -12.06 1.67
C LEU A 199 8.41 -12.45 1.53
N LYS A 200 8.16 -13.42 0.66
CA LYS A 200 6.91 -14.06 0.29
C LYS A 200 7.23 -15.53 -0.03
N ASP A 201 6.57 -16.08 -1.05
CA ASP A 201 6.71 -17.47 -1.48
C ASP A 201 7.76 -17.63 -2.59
N GLN A 202 8.88 -16.87 -2.53
CA GLN A 202 9.99 -16.98 -3.50
C GLN A 202 10.50 -18.41 -3.62
N HIS A 203 10.45 -19.17 -2.53
CA HIS A 203 10.82 -20.58 -2.48
C HIS A 203 10.06 -21.44 -3.51
N VAL A 204 8.80 -21.10 -3.81
CA VAL A 204 7.98 -21.83 -4.80
C VAL A 204 8.59 -21.69 -6.20
N VAL A 205 9.06 -20.49 -6.55
CA VAL A 205 9.74 -20.27 -7.83
C VAL A 205 11.06 -21.03 -7.87
N LEU A 206 11.87 -20.96 -6.81
CA LEU A 206 13.14 -21.68 -6.76
C LEU A 206 12.96 -23.20 -6.85
N GLN A 207 11.93 -23.76 -6.18
CA GLN A 207 11.60 -25.18 -6.27
C GLN A 207 11.12 -25.60 -7.67
N ALA A 208 10.53 -24.67 -8.45
CA ALA A 208 10.08 -24.95 -9.80
C ALA A 208 11.19 -24.79 -10.87
N LEU A 209 12.27 -24.07 -10.57
CA LEU A 209 13.36 -23.82 -11.53
C LEU A 209 13.97 -25.09 -12.15
N PRO A 210 14.18 -26.21 -11.43
CA PRO A 210 14.69 -27.44 -12.02
C PRO A 210 13.84 -27.97 -13.18
N LEU A 211 12.55 -27.64 -13.24
CA LEU A 211 11.63 -28.02 -14.32
C LEU A 211 11.88 -27.21 -15.61
N ILE A 212 12.65 -26.11 -15.53
CA ILE A 212 12.97 -25.24 -16.65
C ILE A 212 14.30 -25.68 -17.28
N GLN A 213 14.25 -26.07 -18.56
CA GLN A 213 15.44 -26.50 -19.30
C GLN A 213 16.36 -25.32 -19.66
N ARG A 214 15.78 -24.17 -20.01
CA ARG A 214 16.57 -22.97 -20.34
C ARG A 214 17.17 -22.37 -19.06
N GLY A 215 18.48 -22.15 -19.07
CA GLY A 215 19.16 -21.41 -17.99
C GLY A 215 18.60 -19.99 -17.85
N VAL A 216 18.35 -19.57 -16.61
CA VAL A 216 17.79 -18.24 -16.28
C VAL A 216 18.58 -17.62 -15.12
N VAL A 217 18.61 -16.30 -15.06
CA VAL A 217 19.03 -15.58 -13.85
C VAL A 217 17.78 -15.10 -13.13
N VAL A 218 17.56 -15.54 -11.89
CA VAL A 218 16.48 -15.05 -11.04
C VAL A 218 17.01 -13.97 -10.12
N ALA A 219 16.47 -12.76 -10.22
CA ALA A 219 16.81 -11.64 -9.34
C ALA A 219 15.70 -11.45 -8.29
N CYS A 220 15.99 -11.80 -7.03
CA CYS A 220 15.12 -11.57 -5.88
C CYS A 220 15.40 -10.17 -5.31
N VAL A 221 14.60 -9.18 -5.71
CA VAL A 221 14.78 -7.77 -5.35
C VAL A 221 13.91 -7.40 -4.16
N GLY A 222 14.55 -6.86 -3.13
CA GLY A 222 13.99 -6.51 -1.83
C GLY A 222 13.84 -7.67 -0.85
N THR A 223 14.62 -8.74 -1.03
CA THR A 223 14.61 -9.93 -0.18
C THR A 223 16.04 -10.36 0.12
N GLU A 224 16.37 -10.52 1.40
CA GLU A 224 17.58 -11.21 1.85
C GLU A 224 17.34 -12.73 1.88
N PRO A 225 18.35 -13.55 1.54
CA PRO A 225 18.21 -15.00 1.63
C PRO A 225 18.12 -15.43 3.09
N ASP A 226 16.98 -15.99 3.48
CA ASP A 226 16.91 -16.79 4.70
C ASP A 226 17.57 -18.16 4.48
N GLY A 227 17.73 -18.96 5.54
CA GLY A 227 18.36 -20.28 5.44
C GLY A 227 17.70 -21.20 4.42
N ARG A 228 16.38 -21.06 4.19
CA ARG A 228 15.64 -21.88 3.22
C ARG A 228 15.92 -21.42 1.79
N LEU A 229 15.84 -20.12 1.52
CA LEU A 229 16.11 -19.55 0.20
C LEU A 229 17.57 -19.73 -0.20
N GLY A 230 18.50 -19.60 0.74
CA GLY A 230 19.92 -19.87 0.51
C GLY A 230 20.16 -21.32 0.11
N ALA A 231 19.62 -22.28 0.87
CA ALA A 231 19.75 -23.70 0.55
C ALA A 231 19.12 -24.07 -0.81
N LEU A 232 17.92 -23.53 -1.10
CA LEU A 232 17.27 -23.74 -2.40
C LEU A 232 18.10 -23.17 -3.55
N ALA A 233 18.66 -21.96 -3.40
CA ALA A 233 19.47 -21.34 -4.42
C ALA A 233 20.77 -22.14 -4.70
N GLN A 234 21.40 -22.69 -3.66
CA GLN A 234 22.61 -23.52 -3.77
C GLN A 234 22.33 -24.89 -4.41
N ALA A 235 21.14 -25.45 -4.22
CA ALA A 235 20.74 -26.74 -4.77
C ALA A 235 20.29 -26.68 -6.23
N LEU A 236 20.28 -25.49 -6.85
CA LEU A 236 19.86 -25.34 -8.24
C LEU A 236 20.90 -25.88 -9.22
N PRO A 237 20.47 -26.46 -10.35
CA PRO A 237 21.37 -26.77 -11.45
C PRO A 237 22.14 -25.54 -11.95
N ASP A 238 23.42 -25.68 -12.29
CA ASP A 238 24.35 -24.59 -12.69
C ASP A 238 23.86 -23.70 -13.84
N ARG A 239 22.94 -24.22 -14.67
CA ARG A 239 22.29 -23.43 -15.72
C ARG A 239 21.49 -22.25 -15.15
N HIS A 240 21.03 -22.33 -13.91
CA HIS A 240 20.32 -21.27 -13.22
C HIS A 240 21.25 -20.50 -12.30
N ARG A 241 21.00 -19.20 -12.13
CA ARG A 241 21.65 -18.38 -11.11
C ARG A 241 20.59 -17.61 -10.34
N VAL A 242 20.75 -17.51 -9.03
CA VAL A 242 19.91 -16.65 -8.19
C VAL A 242 20.76 -15.52 -7.64
N VAL A 243 20.23 -14.31 -7.73
CA VAL A 243 20.83 -13.09 -7.18
C VAL A 243 19.86 -12.49 -6.19
N PHE A 244 20.32 -12.23 -4.96
CA PHE A 244 19.53 -11.55 -3.94
C PHE A 244 19.98 -10.10 -3.82
N VAL A 245 19.03 -9.17 -3.94
CA VAL A 245 19.28 -7.73 -3.86
C VAL A 245 18.45 -7.20 -2.68
N PRO A 246 19.05 -6.87 -1.52
CA PRO A 246 18.33 -6.34 -0.36
C PRO A 246 17.72 -4.95 -0.62
N LEU A 247 16.83 -4.51 0.29
CA LEU A 247 16.15 -3.20 0.27
C LEU A 247 16.99 -2.09 0.91
#